data_AF-A0A396JRI4-F1
#
_entry.id   AF-A0A396JRI4-F1
#
_cell.length_a   1.000
_cell.length_b   1.000
_cell.length_c   1.000
_cell.angle_alpha   90.00
_cell.angle_beta   90.00
_cell.angle_gamma   90.00
#
_symmetry.space_group_name_H-M   'P 1'
#
loop_
_entity.id
_entity.type
_entity.pdbx_description
1 polymer ?
#
loop_
_entity_poly.entity_id
_entity_poly.type
_entity_poly.pdbx_seq_one_letter_code
_entity_poly.pdbx_strand_id
1 'polypeptide(L)'
;MTTRGFNEKEIELFADLIHEGVLLSFEAKSLVLGSTDQDFMNVLISPEFSLGDKVSDLCRKVQALAPSSRSKMFGYGLRFYEFCDIA
;
A
#
# COMPACT_ATOMS: atom_id res chain seq x y z
N MET A 1 -6.93 12.87 -3.39
CA MET A 1 -5.54 13.33 -3.12
C MET A 1 -5.42 14.85 -3.31
N THR A 2 -5.77 15.39 -4.48
CA THR A 2 -5.82 16.86 -4.71
C THR A 2 -6.61 17.65 -3.66
N THR A 3 -7.79 17.18 -3.24
CA THR A 3 -8.58 17.81 -2.15
C THR A 3 -7.89 17.78 -0.77
N ARG A 4 -6.94 16.85 -0.56
CA ARG A 4 -6.13 16.75 0.67
C ARG A 4 -4.87 17.63 0.62
N GLY A 5 -4.68 18.41 -0.45
CA GLY A 5 -3.56 19.34 -0.62
C GLY A 5 -2.36 18.76 -1.36
N PHE A 6 -2.50 17.56 -1.95
CA PHE A 6 -1.39 16.97 -2.70
C PHE A 6 -1.12 17.74 -4.00
N ASN A 7 0.14 18.09 -4.22
CA ASN A 7 0.66 18.78 -5.40
C ASN A 7 1.18 17.79 -6.47
N GLU A 8 1.54 18.31 -7.64
CA GLU A 8 2.01 17.52 -8.79
C GLU A 8 3.22 16.64 -8.46
N LYS A 9 4.19 17.16 -7.68
CA LYS A 9 5.38 16.39 -7.27
C LYS A 9 5.03 15.22 -6.35
N GLU A 10 4.04 15.40 -5.47
CA GLU A 10 3.57 14.32 -4.61
C GLU A 10 2.78 13.28 -5.42
N ILE A 11 2.05 13.70 -6.46
CA ILE A 11 1.38 12.79 -7.39
C ILE A 11 2.39 11.98 -8.21
N GLU A 12 3.50 12.58 -8.64
CA GLU A 12 4.63 11.85 -9.27
C GLU A 12 5.19 10.79 -8.32
N LEU A 13 5.43 11.13 -7.06
CA LEU A 13 5.88 10.17 -6.04
C LEU A 13 4.88 9.03 -5.82
N PHE A 14 3.56 9.30 -5.89
CA PHE A 14 2.56 8.22 -5.87
C PHE A 14 2.61 7.34 -7.12
N ALA A 15 2.94 7.89 -8.29
CA ALA A 15 3.11 7.10 -9.49
C ALA A 15 4.30 6.12 -9.37
N ASP A 16 5.40 6.55 -8.75
CA ASP A 16 6.54 5.69 -8.45
C ASP A 16 6.16 4.57 -7.47
N LEU A 17 5.38 4.88 -6.43
CA LEU A 17 4.87 3.88 -5.48
C LEU A 17 3.92 2.86 -6.14
N ILE A 18 3.07 3.32 -7.07
CA ILE A 18 2.21 2.43 -7.86
C ILE A 18 3.07 1.53 -8.74
N HIS A 19 4.11 2.08 -9.38
CA HIS A 19 5.02 1.30 -10.21
C HIS A 19 5.73 0.20 -9.39
N GLU A 20 6.24 0.54 -8.20
CA GLU A 20 6.84 -0.41 -7.26
C GLU A 20 5.83 -1.52 -6.87
N GLY A 21 4.57 -1.15 -6.56
CA GLY A 21 3.52 -2.12 -6.24
C GLY A 21 3.17 -3.06 -7.39
N VAL A 22 3.15 -2.57 -8.64
CA VAL A 22 2.91 -3.39 -9.83
C VAL A 22 4.07 -4.37 -10.06
N LEU A 23 5.32 -3.94 -9.87
CA LEU A 23 6.48 -4.82 -9.97
C LEU A 23 6.44 -5.93 -8.92
N LEU A 24 6.10 -5.61 -7.68
CA LEU A 24 5.93 -6.61 -6.61
C LEU A 24 4.80 -7.59 -6.91
N SER A 25 3.69 -7.11 -7.48
CA SER A 25 2.56 -7.96 -7.89
C SER A 25 2.97 -8.92 -9.02
N PHE A 26 3.80 -8.45 -9.96
CA PHE A 26 4.34 -9.28 -11.02
C PHE A 26 5.33 -10.33 -10.49
N GLU A 27 6.21 -9.95 -9.58
CA GLU A 27 7.14 -10.86 -8.89
C GLU A 27 6.36 -11.93 -8.11
N ALA A 28 5.35 -11.54 -7.34
CA ALA A 28 4.47 -12.46 -6.62
C ALA A 28 3.78 -13.44 -7.58
N LYS A 29 3.27 -12.95 -8.72
CA LYS A 29 2.63 -13.80 -9.74
C LYS A 29 3.61 -14.80 -10.35
N SER A 30 4.88 -14.43 -10.51
CA SER A 30 5.91 -15.34 -11.02
C SER A 30 6.27 -16.48 -10.05
N LEU A 31 6.04 -16.27 -8.76
CA LEU A 31 6.24 -17.28 -7.71
C LEU A 31 5.06 -18.24 -7.56
N VAL A 32 3.90 -17.88 -8.10
CA VAL A 32 2.70 -18.71 -8.06
C VAL A 32 2.79 -19.73 -9.20
N LEU A 33 2.78 -21.01 -8.84
CA LEU A 33 2.82 -22.11 -9.80
C LEU A 33 1.47 -22.35 -10.51
N GLY A 34 0.37 -21.79 -9.98
CA GLY A 34 -0.99 -21.89 -10.52
C GLY A 34 -1.44 -20.66 -11.30
N SER A 35 -2.51 -20.80 -12.09
CA SER A 35 -3.09 -19.69 -12.87
C SER A 35 -4.36 -19.11 -12.25
N THR A 36 -4.76 -19.56 -11.05
CA THR A 36 -5.99 -19.11 -10.40
C THR A 36 -5.70 -17.98 -9.42
N ASP A 37 -6.65 -17.06 -9.26
CA ASP A 37 -6.55 -15.96 -8.29
C ASP A 37 -6.44 -16.50 -6.85
N GLN A 38 -7.03 -17.68 -6.58
CA GLN A 38 -6.93 -18.32 -5.27
C GLN A 38 -5.50 -18.78 -4.96
N ASP A 39 -4.78 -19.32 -5.95
CA ASP A 39 -3.38 -19.72 -5.78
C ASP A 39 -2.50 -18.52 -5.45
N PHE A 40 -2.80 -17.37 -6.07
CA PHE A 40 -2.12 -16.11 -5.77
C PHE A 40 -2.41 -15.64 -4.33
N MET A 41 -3.67 -15.65 -3.89
CA MET A 41 -4.04 -15.29 -2.52
C MET A 41 -3.40 -16.22 -1.49
N ASN A 42 -3.31 -17.52 -1.78
CA ASN A 42 -2.67 -18.49 -0.90
C ASN A 42 -1.17 -18.19 -0.70
N VAL A 43 -0.48 -17.72 -1.75
CA VAL A 43 0.93 -17.30 -1.66
C VAL A 43 1.08 -16.01 -0.85
N LEU A 44 0.17 -15.05 -1.00
CA LEU A 44 0.18 -13.79 -0.25
C LEU A 44 -0.06 -13.97 1.26
N ILE A 45 -0.90 -14.94 1.64
CA ILE A 45 -1.25 -15.22 3.04
C ILE A 45 -0.24 -16.20 3.68
N SER A 46 0.62 -16.82 2.87
CA SER A 46 1.62 -17.76 3.35
C SER A 46 2.62 -17.07 4.31
N PRO A 47 2.90 -17.63 5.49
CA PRO A 47 3.89 -17.08 6.42
C PRO A 47 5.32 -17.06 5.84
N GLU A 48 5.63 -17.92 4.87
CA GLU A 48 6.88 -17.91 4.10
C GLU A 48 6.85 -16.97 2.87
N PHE A 49 5.95 -15.99 2.82
CA PHE A 49 5.89 -15.05 1.71
C PHE A 49 7.15 -14.17 1.67
N SER A 50 8.10 -14.55 0.81
CA SER A 50 9.39 -13.88 0.65
C SER A 50 9.34 -12.39 0.26
N LEU A 51 8.19 -11.92 -0.23
CA LEU A 51 7.99 -10.51 -0.61
C LEU A 51 7.26 -9.71 0.48
N GLY A 52 6.93 -10.33 1.63
CA GLY A 52 6.24 -9.67 2.74
C GLY A 52 6.98 -8.45 3.26
N ASP A 53 8.30 -8.55 3.39
CA ASP A 53 9.16 -7.44 3.80
C ASP A 53 9.11 -6.27 2.80
N LYS A 54 9.15 -6.57 1.48
CA LYS A 54 9.07 -5.56 0.42
C LYS A 54 7.71 -4.86 0.40
N VAL A 55 6.62 -5.62 0.62
CA VAL A 55 5.26 -5.08 0.72
C VAL A 55 5.11 -4.22 1.97
N SER A 56 5.67 -4.63 3.10
CA SER A 56 5.69 -3.86 4.35
C SER A 56 6.46 -2.54 4.19
N ASP A 57 7.61 -2.58 3.52
CA ASP A 57 8.39 -1.39 3.19
C ASP A 57 7.64 -0.43 2.26
N LEU A 58 6.97 -0.95 1.22
CA LEU A 58 6.13 -0.14 0.34
C LEU A 58 4.97 0.49 1.13
N CYS A 59 4.34 -0.27 2.03
CA CYS A 59 3.28 0.22 2.90
C CYS A 59 3.79 1.36 3.79
N ARG A 60 4.97 1.22 4.38
CA ARG A 60 5.63 2.27 5.18
C ARG A 60 5.92 3.52 4.36
N LYS A 61 6.42 3.39 3.12
CA LYS A 61 6.64 4.53 2.22
C LYS A 61 5.33 5.25 1.89
N VAL A 62 4.27 4.50 1.57
CA VAL A 62 2.94 5.05 1.30
C VAL A 62 2.39 5.78 2.53
N GLN A 63 2.55 5.21 3.74
CA GLN A 63 2.12 5.84 4.99
C GLN A 63 2.94 7.09 5.35
N ALA A 64 4.23 7.13 5.01
CA ALA A 64 5.06 8.32 5.20
C ALA A 64 4.68 9.44 4.22
N LEU A 65 4.29 9.09 2.99
CA LEU A 65 3.79 10.04 1.98
C LEU A 65 2.35 10.47 2.27
N ALA A 66 1.54 9.58 2.84
CA ALA A 66 0.22 9.90 3.32
C ALA A 66 0.35 10.83 4.54
N PRO A 67 -0.27 12.01 4.53
CA PRO A 67 -0.12 12.98 5.60
C PRO A 67 -0.76 12.42 6.87
N SER A 68 0.06 11.92 7.79
CA SER A 68 -0.39 11.32 9.05
C SER A 68 -1.04 12.31 10.02
N SER A 69 -0.92 13.64 9.82
CA SER A 69 -1.51 14.61 10.77
C SER A 69 -1.74 16.03 10.22
N ARG A 70 -1.67 16.28 8.90
CA ARG A 70 -1.76 17.67 8.39
C ARG A 70 -2.63 17.91 7.17
N SER A 71 -3.28 16.89 6.63
CA SER A 71 -4.46 17.11 5.78
C SER A 71 -5.66 17.16 6.68
N LYS A 72 -6.31 18.32 6.79
CA LYS A 72 -7.66 18.43 7.36
C LYS A 72 -8.55 17.39 6.66
N MET A 73 -8.89 16.30 7.34
CA MET A 73 -9.96 15.42 6.89
C MET A 73 -11.24 16.26 6.96
N PHE A 74 -11.78 16.59 5.79
CA PHE A 74 -13.04 17.31 5.70
C PHE A 74 -14.17 16.41 6.19
N GLY A 75 -14.88 16.85 7.24
CA GLY A 75 -16.18 16.29 7.64
C GLY A 75 -16.22 15.47 8.93
N TYR A 76 -15.10 15.01 9.50
CA TYR A 76 -15.12 14.20 10.73
C TYR A 76 -14.04 14.64 11.72
N GLY A 77 -14.43 14.91 12.97
CA GLY A 77 -13.53 15.23 14.06
C GLY A 77 -12.57 14.06 14.34
N LEU A 78 -11.28 14.36 14.44
CA LEU A 78 -10.15 13.43 14.63
C LEU A 78 -10.20 12.54 15.89
N ARG A 79 -11.33 12.48 16.61
CA ARG A 79 -11.50 11.70 17.85
C ARG A 79 -12.10 10.30 17.66
N PHE A 80 -12.43 9.90 16.44
CA PHE A 80 -13.17 8.64 16.20
C PHE A 80 -12.53 7.66 15.21
N TYR A 81 -11.26 7.86 14.86
CA TYR A 81 -10.55 6.88 14.02
C TYR A 81 -9.28 6.40 14.72
N GLU A 82 -9.46 5.51 15.69
CA GLU A 82 -8.52 4.39 15.84
C GLU A 82 -8.75 3.50 14.61
N PHE A 83 -7.94 3.68 13.56
CA PHE A 83 -7.90 2.70 12.49
C PHE A 83 -6.82 1.69 12.84
N CYS A 84 -7.31 0.45 12.98
CA CYS A 84 -6.60 -0.79 13.18
C CYS A 84 -5.20 -0.80 12.56
N ASP A 85 -4.21 -1.05 13.41
CA ASP A 85 -3.13 -1.95 13.06
C ASP A 85 -3.77 -3.21 12.45
N ILE A 86 -3.62 -3.40 11.15
CA ILE A 86 -3.78 -4.74 10.56
C ILE A 86 -2.49 -5.47 10.93
N ALA A 87 -2.52 -6.06 12.12
CA ALA A 87 -1.63 -7.12 12.57
C ALA A 87 -2.34 -8.47 12.38
#